data_AF-A0A7W1FDT1-F1
#
_entry.id   AF-A0A7W1FDT1-F1
#
_cell.length_a   1.000
_cell.length_b   1.000
_cell.length_c   1.000
_cell.angle_alpha   90.00
_cell.angle_beta   90.00
_cell.angle_gamma   90.00
#
_symmetry.space_group_name_H-M   'P 1'
#
loop_
_entity.id
_entity.type
_entity.pdbx_description
1 polymer ?
#
loop_
_entity_poly.entity_id
_entity_poly.type
_entity_poly.pdbx_seq_one_letter_code
_entity_poly.pdbx_strand_id
1 'polypeptide(L)'
;MSSEFNNRPRLRSLVLLGGLFCLALSVSTVLAEENIDAAPIVISQANSTRALTAVSMRQGLNSTTHVFQPGAKTRITVFITNVELLSDEGMTAFRADAEDGRHYRYPLQIISLAPTVERSWVYALTLKLHNGMGDVGDVLLRVNWRGMSSNRVRVAIGHEGDGLKDDEGAQPTPMPDRPPRIEQIDSVGLPFTGDRVRFMEQATFGPNATLENQLRRTSYSTWIFQQMEQKRDANNGLRFSTFPYPNLQLQPVAIPSTCDVICQRDNYSMYPLQNWFFREALYGEDQQLRRRAAWALHQIFVVSGRETVQPSRMLPYLQVLDRHAFGNYRDLLKDITLNPAMGNYLDMAISTRQSPNENYAREILQLFSIGLDMLNPDGTPMLDSQGNRIPTYDQATVNGFTKVFTGWSFCEDTAVCPNRTQGTPNFKDPMLLRPANHDQTAKQILIYPGAVSTIPAGQSGEQDFEAALDNIFYHPNVAPFVSKLLIQQFVTS
;
A
#
# COMPACT_ATOMS: atom_id res chain seq x y z
N MET A 1 74.41 -3.33 22.24
CA MET A 1 74.93 -2.13 22.92
C MET A 1 73.73 -1.21 23.13
N SER A 2 72.96 -1.28 24.23
CA SER A 2 73.21 -0.68 25.58
C SER A 2 73.56 0.81 25.46
N SER A 3 72.96 1.78 26.16
CA SER A 3 72.22 1.85 27.45
C SER A 3 71.53 3.25 27.51
N GLU A 4 70.60 3.67 28.39
CA GLU A 4 70.40 3.63 29.86
C GLU A 4 68.91 3.98 30.14
N PHE A 5 68.11 3.23 30.92
CA PHE A 5 67.86 3.28 32.39
C PHE A 5 67.42 4.66 32.94
N ASN A 6 66.50 4.87 33.90
CA ASN A 6 65.44 4.15 34.64
C ASN A 6 65.01 5.10 35.79
N ASN A 7 63.73 5.18 36.19
CA ASN A 7 63.33 5.29 37.61
C ASN A 7 61.80 5.32 37.83
N ARG A 8 61.32 4.40 38.67
CA ARG A 8 60.06 4.37 39.47
C ARG A 8 60.43 4.80 40.93
N PRO A 9 59.53 5.13 41.92
CA PRO A 9 58.45 4.22 42.39
C PRO A 9 57.28 4.77 43.30
N ARG A 10 56.40 3.83 43.75
CA ARG A 10 55.47 3.77 44.93
C ARG A 10 54.12 4.52 44.83
N LEU A 11 52.90 3.97 45.00
CA LEU A 11 52.16 3.01 45.88
C LEU A 11 51.42 3.65 47.10
N ARG A 12 50.08 3.51 47.08
CA ARG A 12 49.02 3.58 48.14
C ARG A 12 48.41 4.94 48.57
N SER A 13 47.09 5.08 48.38
CA SER A 13 46.07 5.06 49.47
C SER A 13 44.61 5.13 48.93
N LEU A 14 43.72 4.33 49.54
CA LEU A 14 42.24 4.29 49.45
C LEU A 14 41.63 5.68 49.79
N VAL A 15 40.42 6.08 49.34
CA VAL A 15 39.11 5.81 50.01
C VAL A 15 37.98 6.62 49.29
N LEU A 16 36.80 5.97 49.06
CA LEU A 16 35.41 6.48 48.85
C LEU A 16 35.12 7.41 47.63
N LEU A 17 33.97 7.40 46.92
CA LEU A 17 32.57 7.09 47.27
C LEU A 17 31.71 7.05 45.96
N GLY A 18 30.78 6.10 45.84
CA GLY A 18 29.50 6.17 45.08
C GLY A 18 29.57 6.21 43.54
N GLY A 19 28.80 5.45 42.77
CA GLY A 19 27.71 4.52 43.01
C GLY A 19 27.23 4.01 41.64
N LEU A 20 26.75 2.77 41.59
CA LEU A 20 26.09 2.18 40.43
C LEU A 20 24.97 3.10 39.93
N PHE A 21 24.99 3.45 38.64
CA PHE A 21 23.77 3.87 37.95
C PHE A 21 23.23 2.69 37.14
N CYS A 22 22.30 1.97 37.77
CA CYS A 22 21.40 1.05 37.08
C CYS A 22 20.53 1.87 36.11
N LEU A 23 20.63 1.60 34.81
CA LEU A 23 19.57 1.98 33.87
C LEU A 23 18.40 1.02 34.07
N ALA A 24 17.40 1.47 34.83
CA ALA A 24 16.12 0.79 34.94
C ALA A 24 15.40 0.87 33.60
N LEU A 25 15.27 -0.27 32.92
CA LEU A 25 14.25 -0.50 31.90
C LEU A 25 12.90 -0.61 32.60
N SER A 26 12.15 0.48 32.68
CA SER A 26 10.73 0.41 33.00
C SER A 26 9.99 -0.06 31.74
N VAL A 27 9.66 -1.35 31.68
CA VAL A 27 8.59 -1.85 30.81
C VAL A 27 7.29 -1.37 31.43
N SER A 28 6.78 -0.22 30.98
CA SER A 28 5.40 0.17 31.27
C SER A 28 4.50 -0.55 30.29
N THR A 29 3.89 -1.66 30.72
CA THR A 29 2.70 -2.19 30.06
C THR A 29 1.56 -1.19 30.27
N VAL A 30 1.42 -0.24 29.34
CA VAL A 30 0.20 0.57 29.26
C VAL A 30 -0.84 -0.32 28.59
N LEU A 31 -1.75 -0.88 29.39
CA LEU A 31 -3.00 -1.38 28.86
C LEU A 31 -3.72 -0.18 28.24
N ALA A 32 -3.99 -0.24 26.94
CA ALA A 32 -4.79 0.74 26.25
C ALA A 32 -6.23 0.65 26.78
N GLU A 33 -6.61 1.54 27.68
CA GLU A 33 -8.01 1.85 27.89
C GLU A 33 -8.49 2.61 26.65
N GLU A 34 -9.36 1.99 25.85
CA GLU A 34 -10.20 2.72 24.90
C GLU A 34 -10.88 3.84 25.68
N ASN A 35 -10.77 5.09 25.20
CA ASN A 35 -11.46 6.20 25.85
C ASN A 35 -12.97 6.08 25.56
N ILE A 36 -13.67 5.33 26.41
CA ILE A 36 -15.09 4.93 26.26
C ILE A 36 -16.01 6.16 26.12
N ASP A 37 -15.59 7.32 26.64
CA ASP A 37 -16.42 8.54 26.68
C ASP A 37 -16.64 9.21 25.31
N ALA A 38 -15.81 8.93 24.30
CA ALA A 38 -15.92 9.53 22.96
C ALA A 38 -16.48 8.59 21.88
N ALA A 39 -16.72 7.32 22.21
CA ALA A 39 -17.19 6.31 21.26
C ALA A 39 -18.66 6.54 20.86
N PRO A 40 -19.08 6.18 19.63
CA PRO A 40 -20.50 6.19 19.28
C PRO A 40 -21.26 5.24 20.21
N ILE A 41 -22.44 5.62 20.67
CA ILE A 41 -23.29 4.77 21.51
C ILE A 41 -24.47 4.29 20.70
N VAL A 42 -24.63 2.97 20.56
CA VAL A 42 -25.86 2.37 20.05
C VAL A 42 -26.86 2.29 21.19
N ILE A 43 -28.04 2.84 20.97
CA ILE A 43 -29.05 3.02 22.01
C ILE A 43 -29.82 1.72 22.21
N SER A 44 -29.95 1.30 23.47
CA SER A 44 -30.69 0.11 23.88
C SER A 44 -31.96 0.49 24.65
N GLN A 45 -32.76 -0.53 25.01
CA GLN A 45 -33.89 -0.39 25.93
C GLN A 45 -33.40 -0.01 27.33
N ALA A 46 -34.25 0.62 28.15
CA ALA A 46 -33.84 1.09 29.49
C ALA A 46 -33.56 -0.05 30.49
N ASN A 47 -34.10 -1.23 30.24
CA ASN A 47 -33.98 -2.40 31.11
C ASN A 47 -33.25 -3.58 30.45
N SER A 48 -32.65 -3.38 29.27
CA SER A 48 -31.96 -4.43 28.53
C SER A 48 -30.93 -3.87 27.54
N THR A 49 -29.88 -4.62 27.26
CA THR A 49 -28.90 -4.37 26.18
C THR A 49 -29.49 -4.54 24.78
N ARG A 50 -30.76 -4.94 24.66
CA ARG A 50 -31.47 -5.03 23.38
C ARG A 50 -31.62 -3.66 22.73
N ALA A 51 -31.20 -3.56 21.47
CA ALA A 51 -31.22 -2.33 20.71
C ALA A 51 -32.63 -1.74 20.61
N LEU A 52 -32.73 -0.41 20.65
CA LEU A 52 -33.93 0.28 20.20
C LEU A 52 -33.94 0.29 18.66
N THR A 53 -34.98 -0.28 18.04
CA THR A 53 -35.00 -0.49 16.59
C THR A 53 -36.31 -0.12 15.92
N ALA A 54 -36.25 0.46 14.72
CA ALA A 54 -37.43 0.77 13.90
C ALA A 54 -37.40 0.08 12.52
N VAL A 55 -38.58 -0.08 11.93
CA VAL A 55 -38.77 -0.68 10.57
C VAL A 55 -38.70 0.38 9.46
N SER A 56 -38.75 1.68 9.79
CA SER A 56 -38.72 2.79 8.83
C SER A 56 -38.12 4.06 9.43
N MET A 57 -37.43 4.85 8.60
CA MET A 57 -36.83 6.16 8.96
C MET A 57 -37.84 7.19 9.50
N ARG A 58 -39.15 7.02 9.26
CA ARG A 58 -40.20 7.99 9.60
C ARG A 58 -41.03 7.63 10.83
N GLN A 59 -40.80 6.48 11.46
CA GLN A 59 -41.47 6.16 12.72
C GLN A 59 -40.64 6.72 13.88
N GLY A 60 -41.27 7.49 14.77
CA GLY A 60 -40.64 8.09 15.94
C GLY A 60 -40.05 7.06 16.90
N LEU A 61 -39.48 7.52 18.02
CA LEU A 61 -38.68 6.75 18.99
C LEU A 61 -39.43 5.58 19.69
N ASN A 62 -40.66 5.27 19.28
CA ASN A 62 -41.58 4.32 19.89
C ASN A 62 -41.74 2.98 19.14
N SER A 63 -40.97 2.69 18.09
CA SER A 63 -41.03 1.39 17.43
C SER A 63 -40.12 0.38 18.15
N THR A 64 -40.67 -0.75 18.61
CA THR A 64 -39.92 -1.88 19.19
C THR A 64 -40.25 -3.12 18.38
N THR A 65 -39.54 -3.33 17.27
CA THR A 65 -39.61 -4.63 16.57
C THR A 65 -38.70 -5.59 17.32
N HIS A 66 -39.29 -6.58 18.00
CA HIS A 66 -38.54 -7.48 18.86
C HIS A 66 -37.74 -8.54 18.09
N VAL A 67 -38.15 -8.90 16.86
CA VAL A 67 -37.51 -9.95 16.04
C VAL A 67 -37.57 -9.58 14.55
N PHE A 68 -36.42 -9.60 13.87
CA PHE A 68 -36.31 -9.33 12.43
C PHE A 68 -36.24 -10.60 11.61
N GLN A 69 -37.11 -10.76 10.62
CA GLN A 69 -37.07 -11.93 9.75
C GLN A 69 -35.85 -11.87 8.80
N PRO A 70 -35.05 -12.95 8.70
CA PRO A 70 -33.91 -12.97 7.80
C PRO A 70 -34.34 -12.84 6.34
N GLY A 71 -33.54 -12.14 5.53
CA GLY A 71 -33.81 -11.99 4.11
C GLY A 71 -33.07 -10.84 3.45
N ALA A 72 -32.84 -10.95 2.15
CA ALA A 72 -32.05 -10.00 1.35
C ALA A 72 -32.66 -8.58 1.28
N LYS A 73 -33.91 -8.40 1.71
CA LYS A 73 -34.61 -7.10 1.76
C LYS A 73 -34.76 -6.55 3.18
N THR A 74 -34.36 -7.31 4.19
CA THR A 74 -34.53 -6.92 5.58
C THR A 74 -33.60 -5.77 5.94
N ARG A 75 -34.19 -4.73 6.53
CA ARG A 75 -33.50 -3.54 7.00
C ARG A 75 -33.79 -3.35 8.47
N ILE A 76 -32.77 -2.95 9.21
CA ILE A 76 -32.83 -2.67 10.64
C ILE A 76 -32.38 -1.24 10.83
N THR A 77 -33.24 -0.40 11.39
CA THR A 77 -32.83 0.94 11.81
C THR A 77 -32.50 0.90 13.29
N VAL A 78 -31.25 1.19 13.64
CA VAL A 78 -30.80 1.40 15.03
C VAL A 78 -30.58 2.89 15.28
N PHE A 79 -30.63 3.30 16.54
CA PHE A 79 -30.38 4.68 16.92
C PHE A 79 -28.99 4.81 17.54
N ILE A 80 -28.24 5.81 17.10
CA ILE A 80 -26.90 6.11 17.60
C ILE A 80 -26.81 7.53 18.15
N THR A 81 -26.01 7.71 19.18
CA THR A 81 -25.69 9.02 19.76
C THR A 81 -24.18 9.10 20.06
N ASN A 82 -23.73 10.22 20.63
CA ASN A 82 -22.32 10.52 20.82
C ASN A 82 -21.54 10.57 19.48
N VAL A 83 -22.15 11.22 18.49
CA VAL A 83 -21.63 11.37 17.12
C VAL A 83 -21.72 12.84 16.72
N GLU A 84 -20.59 13.39 16.26
CA GLU A 84 -20.49 14.75 15.73
C GLU A 84 -19.93 14.71 14.30
N LEU A 85 -20.84 14.80 13.33
CA LEU A 85 -20.49 14.74 11.91
C LEU A 85 -19.92 16.08 11.43
N LEU A 86 -18.84 16.01 10.64
CA LEU A 86 -18.37 17.17 9.87
C LEU A 86 -19.36 17.50 8.73
N SER A 87 -19.25 18.70 8.16
CA SER A 87 -20.13 19.18 7.09
C SER A 87 -20.15 18.28 5.83
N ASP A 88 -19.11 17.48 5.62
CA ASP A 88 -18.93 16.54 4.52
C ASP A 88 -18.97 15.06 4.97
N GLU A 89 -19.25 14.81 6.25
CA GLU A 89 -19.29 13.45 6.81
C GLU A 89 -20.72 12.90 6.84
N GLY A 90 -20.89 11.67 6.34
CA GLY A 90 -22.21 11.03 6.25
C GLY A 90 -22.13 9.51 6.45
N MET A 91 -23.08 8.78 5.87
CA MET A 91 -23.19 7.32 6.04
C MET A 91 -21.92 6.52 5.70
N THR A 92 -21.05 7.04 4.83
CA THR A 92 -19.78 6.41 4.44
C THR A 92 -18.74 6.38 5.55
N ALA A 93 -18.90 7.21 6.60
CA ALA A 93 -18.04 7.24 7.77
C ALA A 93 -18.30 6.11 8.78
N PHE A 94 -19.40 5.36 8.60
CA PHE A 94 -19.83 4.30 9.49
C PHE A 94 -19.57 2.91 8.90
N ARG A 95 -19.28 1.96 9.78
CA ARG A 95 -19.34 0.51 9.49
C ARG A 95 -20.19 -0.15 10.57
N ALA A 96 -20.81 -1.28 10.24
CA ALA A 96 -21.55 -2.05 11.23
C ALA A 96 -21.31 -3.54 11.00
N ASP A 97 -21.29 -4.30 12.08
CA ASP A 97 -21.17 -5.74 12.08
C ASP A 97 -22.09 -6.36 13.14
N ALA A 98 -22.50 -7.61 12.91
CA ALA A 98 -23.24 -8.41 13.86
C ALA A 98 -22.53 -9.74 14.10
N GLU A 99 -22.43 -10.17 15.35
CA GLU A 99 -21.80 -11.44 15.75
C GLU A 99 -22.85 -12.40 16.31
N ASP A 100 -22.90 -13.64 15.80
CA ASP A 100 -23.84 -14.68 16.26
C ASP A 100 -23.25 -15.59 17.36
N GLY A 101 -24.08 -16.48 17.91
CA GLY A 101 -23.68 -17.48 18.92
C GLY A 101 -22.51 -18.39 18.54
N ARG A 102 -22.12 -18.44 17.26
CA ARG A 102 -20.98 -19.21 16.74
C ARG A 102 -19.73 -18.35 16.54
N HIS A 103 -19.75 -17.10 17.01
CA HIS A 103 -18.71 -16.09 16.79
C HIS A 103 -18.48 -15.73 15.32
N TYR A 104 -19.45 -16.02 14.44
CA TYR A 104 -19.36 -15.60 13.05
C TYR A 104 -19.78 -14.13 12.94
N ARG A 105 -18.95 -13.32 12.27
CA ARG A 105 -19.18 -11.88 12.07
C ARG A 105 -19.74 -11.59 10.70
N TYR A 106 -20.92 -10.99 10.67
CA TYR A 106 -21.59 -10.55 9.46
C TYR A 106 -21.37 -9.05 9.25
N PRO A 107 -20.66 -8.62 8.18
CA PRO A 107 -20.62 -7.22 7.84
C PRO A 107 -22.00 -6.75 7.36
N LEU A 108 -22.46 -5.62 7.91
CA LEU A 108 -23.75 -5.02 7.58
C LEU A 108 -23.55 -3.78 6.71
N GLN A 109 -24.37 -3.65 5.66
CA GLN A 109 -24.30 -2.51 4.77
C GLN A 109 -25.09 -1.33 5.36
N ILE A 110 -24.44 -0.16 5.50
CA ILE A 110 -25.13 1.08 5.84
C ILE A 110 -25.93 1.57 4.62
N ILE A 111 -27.22 1.78 4.80
CA ILE A 111 -28.15 2.23 3.74
C ILE A 111 -28.48 3.71 3.86
N SER A 112 -28.63 4.20 5.09
CA SER A 112 -28.90 5.61 5.34
C SER A 112 -28.51 6.03 6.75
N LEU A 113 -28.28 7.33 6.91
CA LEU A 113 -28.03 8.00 8.17
C LEU A 113 -28.84 9.31 8.14
N ALA A 114 -29.67 9.55 9.17
CA ALA A 114 -30.45 10.78 9.29
C ALA A 114 -30.63 11.17 10.76
N PRO A 115 -30.62 12.47 11.12
CA PRO A 115 -30.97 12.91 12.46
C PRO A 115 -32.43 12.55 12.77
N THR A 116 -32.73 12.18 14.01
CA THR A 116 -34.10 11.90 14.42
C THR A 116 -34.91 13.19 14.57
N VAL A 117 -36.22 13.11 14.34
CA VAL A 117 -37.13 14.26 14.44
C VAL A 117 -37.25 14.74 15.89
N GLU A 118 -37.16 13.82 16.87
CA GLU A 118 -37.36 14.11 18.29
C GLU A 118 -36.09 14.66 18.96
N ARG A 119 -34.90 14.20 18.56
CA ARG A 119 -33.61 14.59 19.12
C ARG A 119 -32.57 14.73 17.99
N SER A 120 -32.23 15.95 17.58
CA SER A 120 -31.35 16.20 16.42
C SER A 120 -29.91 15.69 16.59
N TRP A 121 -29.47 15.45 17.83
CA TRP A 121 -28.17 14.85 18.18
C TRP A 121 -28.19 13.32 18.26
N VAL A 122 -29.32 12.71 17.91
CA VAL A 122 -29.46 11.26 17.78
C VAL A 122 -29.69 10.97 16.30
N TYR A 123 -29.01 9.96 15.78
CA TYR A 123 -29.11 9.57 14.38
C TYR A 123 -29.78 8.21 14.23
N ALA A 124 -30.72 8.11 13.31
CA ALA A 124 -31.25 6.86 12.81
C ALA A 124 -30.30 6.30 11.74
N LEU A 125 -29.66 5.17 12.05
CA LEU A 125 -28.74 4.45 11.17
C LEU A 125 -29.45 3.20 10.63
N THR A 126 -29.73 3.19 9.32
CA THR A 126 -30.39 2.04 8.68
C THR A 126 -29.38 1.09 8.08
N LEU A 127 -29.46 -0.17 8.49
CA LEU A 127 -28.57 -1.26 8.12
C LEU A 127 -29.34 -2.25 7.27
N LYS A 128 -28.69 -2.82 6.25
CA LYS A 128 -29.21 -3.98 5.52
C LYS A 128 -28.60 -5.24 6.11
N LEU A 129 -29.45 -6.22 6.43
CA LEU A 129 -28.98 -7.53 6.89
C LEU A 129 -28.13 -8.22 5.82
N HIS A 130 -27.12 -8.96 6.27
CA HIS A 130 -26.26 -9.75 5.40
C HIS A 130 -27.05 -10.88 4.74
N ASN A 131 -26.88 -11.09 3.43
CA ASN A 131 -27.68 -12.07 2.68
C ASN A 131 -27.51 -13.51 3.16
N GLY A 132 -26.36 -13.85 3.75
CA GLY A 132 -26.09 -15.16 4.33
C GLY A 132 -26.55 -15.33 5.79
N MET A 133 -27.18 -14.31 6.38
CA MET A 133 -27.71 -14.39 7.75
C MET A 133 -29.09 -15.07 7.70
N GLY A 134 -29.16 -16.29 8.23
CA GLY A 134 -30.39 -17.06 8.38
C GLY A 134 -31.11 -16.75 9.69
N ASP A 135 -31.89 -17.71 10.17
CA ASP A 135 -32.43 -17.68 11.52
C ASP A 135 -31.31 -18.03 12.51
N VAL A 136 -30.76 -17.02 13.18
CA VAL A 136 -29.55 -17.14 14.02
C VAL A 136 -29.79 -16.75 15.48
N GLY A 137 -31.02 -16.39 15.83
CA GLY A 137 -31.36 -15.94 17.18
C GLY A 137 -30.85 -14.53 17.48
N ASP A 138 -30.45 -14.29 18.72
CA ASP A 138 -29.87 -13.02 19.14
C ASP A 138 -28.42 -12.85 18.66
N VAL A 139 -28.14 -11.70 18.05
CA VAL A 139 -26.80 -11.29 17.63
C VAL A 139 -26.36 -10.05 18.41
N LEU A 140 -25.05 -9.89 18.59
CA LEU A 140 -24.44 -8.67 19.11
C LEU A 140 -24.06 -7.74 17.95
N LEU A 141 -24.77 -6.63 17.84
CA LEU A 141 -24.56 -5.61 16.83
C LEU A 141 -23.62 -4.53 17.33
N ARG A 142 -22.69 -4.12 16.49
CA ARG A 142 -21.73 -3.04 16.72
C ARG A 142 -21.75 -2.04 15.57
N VAL A 143 -21.57 -0.76 15.90
CA VAL A 143 -21.33 0.32 14.94
C VAL A 143 -19.93 0.88 15.19
N ASN A 144 -19.19 1.10 14.11
CA ASN A 144 -17.88 1.74 14.17
C ASN A 144 -17.97 3.10 13.48
N TRP A 145 -17.43 4.13 14.12
CA TRP A 145 -17.34 5.49 13.60
C TRP A 145 -15.93 6.03 13.84
N ARG A 146 -15.25 6.47 12.78
CA ARG A 146 -13.85 6.94 12.82
C ARG A 146 -12.86 5.99 13.54
N GLY A 147 -13.11 4.68 13.44
CA GLY A 147 -12.29 3.66 14.08
C GLY A 147 -12.62 3.38 15.56
N MET A 148 -13.55 4.14 16.16
CA MET A 148 -14.07 3.85 17.50
C MET A 148 -15.24 2.87 17.39
N SER A 149 -15.21 1.82 18.20
CA SER A 149 -16.28 0.84 18.32
C SER A 149 -17.32 1.30 19.33
N SER A 150 -18.60 1.15 18.99
CA SER A 150 -19.68 1.35 19.95
C SER A 150 -19.74 0.24 21.00
N ASN A 151 -20.54 0.48 22.04
CA ASN A 151 -21.12 -0.63 22.81
C ASN A 151 -21.81 -1.62 21.87
N ARG A 152 -21.81 -2.90 22.25
CA ARG A 152 -22.56 -3.93 21.53
C ARG A 152 -23.96 -4.05 22.09
N VAL A 153 -24.95 -4.11 21.21
CA VAL A 153 -26.37 -4.25 21.58
C VAL A 153 -26.96 -5.49 20.97
N ARG A 154 -27.97 -6.04 21.63
CA ARG A 154 -28.63 -7.27 21.20
C ARG A 154 -29.71 -6.99 20.16
N VAL A 155 -29.76 -7.79 19.10
CA VAL A 155 -30.80 -7.75 18.07
C VAL A 155 -31.20 -9.19 17.72
N ALA A 156 -32.51 -9.50 17.68
CA ALA A 156 -32.99 -10.83 17.36
C ALA A 156 -33.23 -10.98 15.85
N ILE A 157 -32.66 -12.02 15.25
CA ILE A 157 -32.77 -12.34 13.83
C ILE A 157 -33.40 -13.74 13.68
N GLY A 158 -34.65 -13.78 13.19
CA GLY A 158 -35.46 -14.97 13.01
C GLY A 158 -36.25 -15.38 14.26
N HIS A 159 -35.56 -15.61 15.38
CA HIS A 159 -36.16 -15.81 16.72
C HIS A 159 -35.37 -15.07 17.82
N GLU A 160 -35.92 -15.03 19.03
CA GLU A 160 -35.29 -14.45 20.23
C GLU A 160 -34.67 -15.57 21.08
N GLY A 161 -33.44 -15.37 21.59
CA GLY A 161 -32.66 -16.40 22.29
C GLY A 161 -31.48 -16.95 21.48
N ASP A 162 -30.84 -18.01 21.98
CA ASP A 162 -29.74 -18.79 21.35
C ASP A 162 -28.48 -18.02 20.91
N GLY A 163 -28.39 -16.74 21.28
CA GLY A 163 -27.30 -15.83 20.93
C GLY A 163 -26.11 -15.86 21.90
N LEU A 164 -25.08 -15.08 21.55
CA LEU A 164 -23.97 -14.79 22.45
C LEU A 164 -24.45 -14.19 23.77
N LYS A 165 -23.72 -14.50 24.85
CA LYS A 165 -23.82 -13.72 26.09
C LYS A 165 -23.38 -12.29 25.80
N ASP A 166 -23.98 -11.34 26.50
CA ASP A 166 -23.51 -9.95 26.46
C ASP A 166 -22.06 -9.86 26.94
N ASP A 167 -21.37 -8.80 26.52
CA ASP A 167 -20.03 -8.49 26.96
C ASP A 167 -19.93 -8.38 28.47
N GLU A 168 -18.79 -8.76 29.03
CA GLU A 168 -18.51 -8.56 30.44
C GLU A 168 -18.62 -7.06 30.77
N GLY A 169 -19.50 -6.72 31.70
CA GLY A 169 -19.79 -5.33 32.07
C GLY A 169 -20.80 -4.59 31.20
N ALA A 170 -21.41 -5.23 30.20
CA ALA A 170 -22.44 -4.61 29.38
C ALA A 170 -23.62 -4.10 30.24
N GLN A 171 -24.04 -2.86 29.98
CA GLN A 171 -25.17 -2.22 30.64
C GLN A 171 -26.15 -1.65 29.61
N PRO A 172 -27.44 -1.52 29.96
CA PRO A 172 -28.40 -0.80 29.13
C PRO A 172 -27.93 0.64 28.84
N THR A 173 -28.04 1.07 27.59
CA THR A 173 -27.71 2.41 27.08
C THR A 173 -28.98 3.11 26.58
N PRO A 174 -29.93 3.47 27.46
CA PRO A 174 -31.17 4.12 27.05
C PRO A 174 -30.93 5.48 26.38
N MET A 175 -31.95 5.90 25.63
CA MET A 175 -31.95 7.18 24.93
C MET A 175 -31.65 8.35 25.90
N PRO A 176 -30.59 9.14 25.69
CA PRO A 176 -30.14 10.14 26.66
C PRO A 176 -31.00 11.42 26.62
N ASP A 177 -31.55 11.82 27.76
CA ASP A 177 -32.49 12.96 27.90
C ASP A 177 -31.89 14.34 27.61
N ARG A 178 -30.57 14.42 27.52
CA ARG A 178 -29.82 15.61 27.14
C ARG A 178 -28.78 15.20 26.10
N PRO A 179 -28.37 16.10 25.19
CA PRO A 179 -27.21 15.82 24.36
C PRO A 179 -26.02 15.46 25.25
N PRO A 180 -25.19 14.48 24.85
CA PRO A 180 -23.99 14.17 25.59
C PRO A 180 -23.18 15.45 25.79
N ARG A 181 -22.60 15.62 26.99
CA ARG A 181 -21.66 16.70 27.26
C ARG A 181 -20.39 16.36 26.50
N ILE A 182 -20.37 16.73 25.22
CA ILE A 182 -19.16 16.79 24.43
C ILE A 182 -18.38 17.91 25.10
N GLU A 183 -17.50 17.60 26.06
CA GLU A 183 -16.41 18.53 26.33
C GLU A 183 -15.82 18.83 24.96
N GLN A 184 -15.66 20.10 24.60
CA GLN A 184 -14.95 20.47 23.37
C GLN A 184 -13.56 19.87 23.48
N ILE A 185 -13.42 18.62 23.06
CA ILE A 185 -12.14 17.97 23.00
C ILE A 185 -11.59 18.49 21.67
N ASP A 186 -10.95 19.66 21.74
CA ASP A 186 -10.12 20.23 20.66
C ASP A 186 -8.98 19.28 20.22
N SER A 187 -8.93 18.08 20.79
CA SER A 187 -8.21 16.93 20.30
C SER A 187 -9.07 15.69 20.55
N VAL A 188 -9.41 14.90 19.53
CA VAL A 188 -9.68 13.48 19.79
C VAL A 188 -8.40 12.93 20.43
N GLY A 189 -8.44 12.83 21.75
CA GLY A 189 -7.35 12.43 22.62
C GLY A 189 -7.13 10.94 22.53
N LEU A 190 -6.91 10.41 21.32
CA LEU A 190 -6.28 9.11 21.20
C LEU A 190 -4.85 9.29 21.74
N PRO A 191 -4.45 8.65 22.86
CA PRO A 191 -3.10 8.76 23.38
C PRO A 191 -2.10 8.42 22.26
N PHE A 192 -0.91 9.02 22.27
CA PHE A 192 0.18 8.66 21.34
C PHE A 192 0.38 7.14 21.40
N THR A 193 -0.01 6.41 20.36
CA THR A 193 0.19 4.96 20.31
C THR A 193 1.38 4.65 19.43
N GLY A 194 2.22 3.70 19.88
CA GLY A 194 3.28 3.16 19.04
C GLY A 194 2.77 2.64 17.70
N ASP A 195 1.50 2.21 17.64
CA ASP A 195 0.86 1.76 16.41
C ASP A 195 0.63 2.89 15.39
N ARG A 196 0.31 4.13 15.79
CA ARG A 196 0.21 5.26 14.85
C ARG A 196 1.57 5.67 14.31
N VAL A 197 2.59 5.68 15.18
CA VAL A 197 3.98 5.94 14.76
C VAL A 197 4.42 4.89 13.75
N ARG A 198 4.26 3.61 14.10
CA ARG A 198 4.57 2.49 13.22
C ARG A 198 3.82 2.61 11.89
N PHE A 199 2.53 2.93 11.92
CA PHE A 199 1.75 3.14 10.71
C PHE A 199 2.33 4.27 9.85
N MET A 200 2.69 5.42 10.42
CA MET A 200 3.30 6.52 9.68
C MET A 200 4.67 6.12 9.10
N GLU A 201 5.53 5.46 9.88
CA GLU A 201 6.83 4.97 9.41
C GLU A 201 6.72 3.97 8.25
N GLN A 202 5.66 3.16 8.25
CA GLN A 202 5.38 2.16 7.23
C GLN A 202 4.73 2.78 5.98
N ALA A 203 3.77 3.70 6.17
CA ALA A 203 2.94 4.24 5.10
C ALA A 203 3.48 5.54 4.48
N THR A 204 4.43 6.21 5.13
CA THR A 204 5.04 7.47 4.68
C THR A 204 6.57 7.43 4.81
N PHE A 205 7.24 8.58 4.67
CA PHE A 205 8.68 8.73 4.99
C PHE A 205 8.95 9.10 6.47
N GLY A 206 7.95 8.97 7.33
CA GLY A 206 8.09 9.11 8.78
C GLY A 206 6.94 9.87 9.44
N PRO A 207 6.94 9.90 10.79
CA PRO A 207 5.92 10.61 11.56
C PRO A 207 5.92 12.12 11.26
N ASN A 208 4.71 12.66 11.07
CA ASN A 208 4.47 14.09 10.87
C ASN A 208 3.28 14.52 11.74
N ALA A 209 3.38 15.68 12.40
CA ALA A 209 2.33 16.21 13.27
C ALA A 209 0.98 16.45 12.56
N THR A 210 0.99 16.90 11.30
CA THR A 210 -0.21 17.06 10.47
C THR A 210 -0.90 15.73 10.25
N LEU A 211 -0.14 14.71 9.84
CA LEU A 211 -0.66 13.37 9.61
C LEU A 211 -1.16 12.73 10.91
N GLU A 212 -0.42 12.88 12.00
CA GLU A 212 -0.85 12.41 13.32
C GLU A 212 -2.18 13.06 13.74
N ASN A 213 -2.34 14.37 13.54
CA ASN A 213 -3.60 15.06 13.79
C ASN A 213 -4.74 14.57 12.89
N GLN A 214 -4.44 14.22 11.65
CA GLN A 214 -5.39 13.62 10.73
C GLN A 214 -5.80 12.22 11.19
N LEU A 215 -4.85 11.35 11.54
CA LEU A 215 -5.07 9.97 12.00
C LEU A 215 -5.74 9.89 13.37
N ARG A 216 -5.76 10.97 14.15
CA ARG A 216 -6.63 11.08 15.34
C ARG A 216 -8.11 11.22 14.99
N ARG A 217 -8.42 11.68 13.79
CA ARG A 217 -9.77 12.03 13.32
C ARG A 217 -10.29 11.07 12.25
N THR A 218 -9.42 10.25 11.66
CA THR A 218 -9.73 9.28 10.60
C THR A 218 -9.12 7.92 10.88
N SER A 219 -9.67 6.86 10.27
CA SER A 219 -9.08 5.52 10.36
C SER A 219 -7.90 5.35 9.40
N TYR A 220 -6.95 4.44 9.71
CA TYR A 220 -5.88 4.07 8.77
C TYR A 220 -6.42 3.66 7.40
N SER A 221 -7.49 2.85 7.37
CA SER A 221 -8.11 2.42 6.11
C SER A 221 -8.68 3.58 5.30
N THR A 222 -9.29 4.56 5.96
CA THR A 222 -9.81 5.77 5.29
C THR A 222 -8.68 6.59 4.72
N TRP A 223 -7.61 6.79 5.48
CA TRP A 223 -6.43 7.52 5.02
C TRP A 223 -5.76 6.82 3.82
N ILE A 224 -5.57 5.49 3.88
CA ILE A 224 -5.02 4.69 2.78
C ILE A 224 -5.89 4.88 1.52
N PHE A 225 -7.21 4.73 1.65
CA PHE A 225 -8.13 4.88 0.54
C PHE A 225 -8.04 6.29 -0.08
N GLN A 226 -7.99 7.34 0.74
CA GLN A 226 -7.78 8.71 0.27
C GLN A 226 -6.46 8.87 -0.50
N GLN A 227 -5.37 8.30 0.00
CA GLN A 227 -4.08 8.32 -0.69
C GLN A 227 -4.08 7.54 -2.01
N MET A 228 -4.88 6.47 -2.11
CA MET A 228 -5.00 5.64 -3.30
C MET A 228 -5.93 6.23 -4.37
N GLU A 229 -7.01 6.90 -3.95
CA GLU A 229 -8.03 7.48 -4.82
C GLU A 229 -7.67 8.84 -5.41
N GLN A 230 -6.78 9.61 -4.77
CA GLN A 230 -6.40 10.92 -5.27
C GLN A 230 -5.76 10.83 -6.66
N LYS A 231 -6.57 11.14 -7.68
CA LYS A 231 -6.15 11.12 -9.07
C LYS A 231 -6.98 12.12 -9.83
N ARG A 232 -6.54 13.39 -9.83
CA ARG A 232 -6.42 14.25 -11.02
C ARG A 232 -6.24 15.72 -10.62
N ASP A 233 -5.59 16.49 -11.49
CA ASP A 233 -5.55 17.95 -11.38
C ASP A 233 -6.91 18.59 -11.77
N ALA A 234 -6.97 19.92 -11.71
CA ALA A 234 -8.17 20.70 -12.08
C ALA A 234 -8.59 20.52 -13.56
N ASN A 235 -7.70 19.98 -14.41
CA ASN A 235 -7.96 19.69 -15.82
C ASN A 235 -8.29 18.20 -16.05
N ASN A 236 -8.58 17.45 -14.98
CA ASN A 236 -8.86 16.03 -15.04
C ASN A 236 -7.65 15.21 -15.54
N GLY A 237 -6.44 15.76 -15.53
CA GLY A 237 -5.17 15.09 -15.86
C GLY A 237 -4.61 14.36 -14.65
N LEU A 238 -3.95 13.21 -14.84
CA LEU A 238 -3.39 12.44 -13.72
C LEU A 238 -2.37 13.29 -12.95
N ARG A 239 -2.69 13.62 -11.69
CA ARG A 239 -1.79 14.34 -10.77
C ARG A 239 -1.41 13.40 -9.64
N PHE A 240 -0.11 13.15 -9.52
CA PHE A 240 0.47 12.21 -8.55
C PHE A 240 1.28 12.92 -7.45
N SER A 241 1.38 14.24 -7.49
CA SER A 241 2.00 15.07 -6.45
C SER A 241 1.54 16.53 -6.54
N THR A 242 1.52 17.20 -5.39
CA THR A 242 1.43 18.65 -5.33
C THR A 242 2.63 19.34 -5.99
N PHE A 243 3.84 18.81 -5.87
CA PHE A 243 5.01 19.36 -6.55
C PHE A 243 5.24 18.69 -7.91
N PRO A 244 5.33 19.46 -9.00
CA PRO A 244 5.64 18.89 -10.30
C PRO A 244 7.06 18.32 -10.30
N TYR A 245 7.26 17.23 -11.04
CA TYR A 245 8.60 16.79 -11.43
C TYR A 245 9.35 17.95 -12.09
N PRO A 246 10.68 18.06 -11.89
CA PRO A 246 11.46 19.09 -12.56
C PRO A 246 11.36 18.91 -14.08
N ASN A 247 11.24 20.02 -14.81
CA ASN A 247 11.28 19.99 -16.27
C ASN A 247 12.74 19.90 -16.73
N LEU A 248 13.20 18.67 -17.01
CA LEU A 248 14.58 18.39 -17.37
C LEU A 248 14.70 18.13 -18.87
N GLN A 249 15.54 18.93 -19.55
CA GLN A 249 15.84 18.74 -20.97
C GLN A 249 16.83 17.60 -21.18
N LEU A 250 16.73 16.89 -22.30
CA LEU A 250 17.74 15.91 -22.69
C LEU A 250 19.05 16.64 -23.00
N GLN A 251 20.17 16.03 -22.60
CA GLN A 251 21.49 16.65 -22.66
C GLN A 251 22.47 15.74 -23.42
N PRO A 252 23.40 16.30 -24.22
CA PRO A 252 24.44 15.52 -24.90
C PRO A 252 25.19 14.62 -23.93
N VAL A 253 25.79 13.52 -24.42
CA VAL A 253 26.58 12.63 -23.55
C VAL A 253 27.84 13.35 -23.03
N ALA A 254 28.54 14.05 -23.93
CA ALA A 254 29.71 14.85 -23.56
C ALA A 254 29.26 16.20 -22.97
N ILE A 255 29.79 16.56 -21.81
CA ILE A 255 29.52 17.84 -21.16
C ILE A 255 30.12 18.96 -22.03
N PRO A 256 29.32 19.94 -22.50
CA PRO A 256 29.84 21.07 -23.27
C PRO A 256 30.83 21.89 -22.45
N SER A 257 31.87 22.43 -23.09
CA SER A 257 32.87 23.30 -22.42
C SER A 257 32.27 24.59 -21.85
N THR A 258 31.09 24.99 -22.32
CA THR A 258 30.30 26.12 -21.82
C THR A 258 29.49 25.79 -20.57
N CYS A 259 29.44 24.52 -20.15
CA CYS A 259 28.66 24.07 -19.00
C CYS A 259 29.47 24.27 -17.70
N ASP A 260 29.17 25.35 -16.99
CA ASP A 260 29.76 25.66 -15.69
C ASP A 260 29.32 24.67 -14.58
N VAL A 261 29.77 24.91 -13.36
CA VAL A 261 29.48 24.04 -12.21
C VAL A 261 27.99 23.93 -11.89
N ILE A 262 27.21 24.98 -12.15
CA ILE A 262 25.76 24.99 -11.91
C ILE A 262 25.08 24.16 -12.99
N CYS A 263 25.45 24.38 -14.25
CA CYS A 263 24.98 23.60 -15.39
C CYS A 263 25.26 22.10 -15.19
N GLN A 264 26.48 21.73 -14.77
CA GLN A 264 26.85 20.33 -14.52
C GLN A 264 26.03 19.72 -13.38
N ARG A 265 25.88 20.42 -12.26
CA ARG A 265 25.03 19.98 -11.15
C ARG A 265 23.59 19.73 -11.62
N ASP A 266 23.01 20.66 -12.36
CA ASP A 266 21.58 20.64 -12.68
C ASP A 266 21.23 19.74 -13.87
N ASN A 267 22.20 19.38 -14.73
CA ASN A 267 21.94 18.64 -15.97
C ASN A 267 22.74 17.33 -16.11
N TYR A 268 23.79 17.15 -15.30
CA TYR A 268 24.72 16.01 -15.38
C TYR A 268 24.97 15.36 -14.01
N SER A 269 24.08 15.58 -13.05
CA SER A 269 24.10 14.88 -11.78
C SER A 269 22.68 14.55 -11.33
N MET A 270 22.54 13.60 -10.39
CA MET A 270 21.25 13.25 -9.79
C MET A 270 20.68 14.34 -8.87
N TYR A 271 21.40 15.44 -8.65
CA TYR A 271 21.03 16.49 -7.70
C TYR A 271 19.59 17.00 -7.84
N PRO A 272 19.05 17.31 -9.05
CA PRO A 272 17.67 17.79 -9.18
C PRO A 272 16.63 16.75 -8.73
N LEU A 273 16.87 15.47 -9.04
CA LEU A 273 15.94 14.39 -8.69
C LEU A 273 16.05 14.02 -7.20
N GLN A 274 17.25 14.05 -6.63
CA GLN A 274 17.45 13.87 -5.19
C GLN A 274 16.76 14.99 -4.39
N ASN A 275 16.95 16.24 -4.81
CA ASN A 275 16.29 17.39 -4.18
C ASN A 275 14.76 17.27 -4.31
N TRP A 276 14.26 16.92 -5.50
CA TRP A 276 12.83 16.68 -5.71
C TRP A 276 12.30 15.57 -4.79
N PHE A 277 13.00 14.44 -4.69
CA PHE A 277 12.64 13.33 -3.81
C PHE A 277 12.55 13.75 -2.34
N PHE A 278 13.56 14.43 -1.80
CA PHE A 278 13.54 14.89 -0.41
C PHE A 278 12.43 15.92 -0.16
N ARG A 279 12.15 16.78 -1.14
CA ARG A 279 11.03 17.74 -1.05
C ARG A 279 9.69 17.01 -0.98
N GLU A 280 9.47 15.99 -1.82
CA GLU A 280 8.27 15.14 -1.75
C GLU A 280 8.17 14.41 -0.41
N ALA A 281 9.26 13.77 0.02
CA ALA A 281 9.28 12.98 1.23
C ALA A 281 8.96 13.83 2.47
N LEU A 282 9.48 15.05 2.55
CA LEU A 282 9.31 15.92 3.71
C LEU A 282 8.03 16.78 3.66
N TYR A 283 7.59 17.19 2.47
CA TYR A 283 6.54 18.21 2.32
C TYR A 283 5.37 17.81 1.41
N GLY A 284 5.44 16.68 0.71
CA GLY A 284 4.39 16.18 -0.20
C GLY A 284 3.31 15.40 0.54
N GLU A 285 2.56 16.05 1.43
CA GLU A 285 1.63 15.39 2.36
C GLU A 285 0.43 14.70 1.67
N ASP A 286 0.09 15.10 0.44
CA ASP A 286 -1.08 14.60 -0.29
C ASP A 286 -0.89 13.19 -0.87
N GLN A 287 0.36 12.75 -1.10
CA GLN A 287 0.67 11.53 -1.87
C GLN A 287 1.76 10.66 -1.22
N GLN A 288 1.95 10.76 0.10
CA GLN A 288 2.98 10.03 0.84
C GLN A 288 2.96 8.51 0.59
N LEU A 289 1.78 7.89 0.60
CA LEU A 289 1.68 6.44 0.37
C LEU A 289 2.09 6.06 -1.05
N ARG A 290 1.72 6.87 -2.04
CA ARG A 290 2.11 6.66 -3.44
C ARG A 290 3.62 6.74 -3.59
N ARG A 291 4.24 7.74 -2.98
CA ARG A 291 5.70 7.93 -3.00
C ARG A 291 6.41 6.77 -2.31
N ARG A 292 5.85 6.28 -1.20
CA ARG A 292 6.37 5.11 -0.48
C ARG A 292 6.25 3.82 -1.30
N ALA A 293 5.16 3.65 -2.04
CA ALA A 293 4.96 2.55 -2.97
C ALA A 293 5.89 2.63 -4.19
N ALA A 294 6.04 3.80 -4.81
CA ALA A 294 7.00 4.01 -5.89
C ALA A 294 8.44 3.74 -5.42
N TRP A 295 8.79 4.12 -4.18
CA TRP A 295 10.07 3.79 -3.57
C TRP A 295 10.25 2.28 -3.37
N ALA A 296 9.23 1.57 -2.90
CA ALA A 296 9.27 0.11 -2.79
C ALA A 296 9.50 -0.54 -4.16
N LEU A 297 8.80 -0.08 -5.21
CA LEU A 297 9.01 -0.54 -6.57
C LEU A 297 10.41 -0.20 -7.09
N HIS A 298 11.00 0.94 -6.69
CA HIS A 298 12.37 1.31 -7.02
C HIS A 298 13.40 0.33 -6.44
N GLN A 299 13.13 -0.28 -5.28
CA GLN A 299 13.97 -1.33 -4.70
C GLN A 299 13.82 -2.69 -5.39
N ILE A 300 12.78 -2.88 -6.21
CA ILE A 300 12.54 -4.10 -6.99
C ILE A 300 13.11 -3.92 -8.40
N PHE A 301 12.66 -2.88 -9.11
CA PHE A 301 13.01 -2.60 -10.50
C PHE A 301 14.26 -1.71 -10.60
N VAL A 302 15.40 -2.17 -10.10
CA VAL A 302 16.57 -1.31 -9.89
C VAL A 302 17.21 -0.80 -11.20
N VAL A 303 17.60 0.48 -11.22
CA VAL A 303 18.57 1.06 -12.17
C VAL A 303 19.59 1.93 -11.42
N SER A 304 20.77 2.14 -11.99
CA SER A 304 21.85 2.90 -11.35
C SER A 304 21.96 4.34 -11.84
N GLY A 305 21.88 5.31 -10.91
CA GLY A 305 22.22 6.70 -11.18
C GLY A 305 23.72 6.97 -11.40
N ARG A 306 24.59 5.97 -11.19
CA ARG A 306 26.01 6.05 -11.57
C ARG A 306 26.25 5.74 -13.04
N GLU A 307 25.32 5.02 -13.66
CA GLU A 307 25.38 4.67 -15.07
C GLU A 307 24.46 5.59 -15.89
N THR A 308 23.23 5.78 -15.42
CA THR A 308 22.29 6.78 -15.96
C THR A 308 22.46 8.11 -15.21
N VAL A 309 23.60 8.78 -15.43
CA VAL A 309 24.07 9.93 -14.62
C VAL A 309 23.25 11.22 -14.84
N GLN A 310 22.63 11.37 -16.01
CA GLN A 310 21.84 12.56 -16.30
C GLN A 310 20.43 12.46 -15.71
N PRO A 311 19.96 13.48 -14.97
CA PRO A 311 18.67 13.43 -14.31
C PRO A 311 17.51 13.39 -15.34
N SER A 312 17.68 13.98 -16.52
CA SER A 312 16.69 13.89 -17.61
C SER A 312 16.51 12.48 -18.18
N ARG A 313 17.50 11.59 -17.97
CA ARG A 313 17.45 10.19 -18.39
C ARG A 313 16.83 9.28 -17.33
N MET A 314 17.01 9.62 -16.06
CA MET A 314 16.46 8.88 -14.91
C MET A 314 14.98 9.24 -14.64
N LEU A 315 14.58 10.49 -14.92
CA LEU A 315 13.24 10.98 -14.63
C LEU A 315 12.11 10.11 -15.21
N PRO A 316 12.14 9.69 -16.50
CA PRO A 316 11.08 8.88 -17.09
C PRO A 316 10.91 7.52 -16.40
N TYR A 317 12.01 6.91 -15.93
CA TYR A 317 11.99 5.69 -15.14
C TYR A 317 11.25 5.89 -13.80
N LEU A 318 11.58 6.95 -13.05
CA LEU A 318 10.88 7.26 -11.78
C LEU A 318 9.39 7.53 -12.01
N GLN A 319 9.04 8.18 -13.13
CA GLN A 319 7.65 8.44 -13.51
C GLN A 319 6.86 7.16 -13.82
N VAL A 320 7.49 6.13 -14.39
CA VAL A 320 6.85 4.81 -14.59
C VAL A 320 6.49 4.19 -13.24
N LEU A 321 7.42 4.16 -12.29
CA LEU A 321 7.17 3.60 -10.96
C LEU A 321 6.07 4.34 -10.21
N ASP A 322 6.07 5.67 -10.30
CA ASP A 322 5.05 6.53 -9.68
C ASP A 322 3.64 6.31 -10.26
N ARG A 323 3.55 6.22 -11.59
CA ARG A 323 2.29 5.99 -12.31
C ARG A 323 1.66 4.65 -11.90
N HIS A 324 2.50 3.63 -11.74
CA HIS A 324 2.09 2.25 -11.46
C HIS A 324 2.09 1.87 -9.98
N ALA A 325 2.37 2.80 -9.07
CA ALA A 325 2.42 2.56 -7.63
C ALA A 325 1.21 1.80 -7.05
N PHE A 326 0.00 2.04 -7.60
CA PHE A 326 -1.24 1.32 -7.26
C PHE A 326 -1.90 0.72 -8.51
N GLY A 327 -1.10 0.40 -9.53
CA GLY A 327 -1.54 -0.08 -10.84
C GLY A 327 -1.51 -1.60 -10.96
N ASN A 328 -1.67 -2.08 -12.19
CA ASN A 328 -1.54 -3.50 -12.52
C ASN A 328 -0.06 -3.85 -12.76
N TYR A 329 0.42 -4.96 -12.18
CA TYR A 329 1.82 -5.36 -12.28
C TYR A 329 2.26 -5.73 -13.71
N ARG A 330 1.36 -6.25 -14.54
CA ARG A 330 1.62 -6.53 -15.97
C ARG A 330 1.90 -5.26 -16.75
N ASP A 331 1.13 -4.21 -16.50
CA ASP A 331 1.31 -2.90 -17.15
C ASP A 331 2.62 -2.25 -16.68
N LEU A 332 2.96 -2.38 -15.40
CA LEU A 332 4.26 -1.96 -14.87
C LEU A 332 5.41 -2.71 -15.54
N LEU A 333 5.35 -4.05 -15.61
CA LEU A 333 6.37 -4.86 -16.28
C LEU A 333 6.57 -4.41 -17.72
N LYS A 334 5.49 -4.16 -18.46
CA LYS A 334 5.57 -3.65 -19.83
C LYS A 334 6.26 -2.30 -19.91
N ASP A 335 5.78 -1.31 -19.17
CA ASP A 335 6.29 0.06 -19.24
C ASP A 335 7.74 0.16 -18.76
N ILE A 336 8.12 -0.63 -17.74
CA ILE A 336 9.50 -0.63 -17.22
C ILE A 336 10.46 -1.39 -18.13
N THR A 337 10.01 -2.46 -18.81
CA THR A 337 10.84 -3.18 -19.80
C THR A 337 11.25 -2.26 -20.94
N LEU A 338 10.31 -1.48 -21.45
CA LEU A 338 10.56 -0.57 -22.57
C LEU A 338 11.16 0.77 -22.13
N ASN A 339 11.43 0.97 -20.83
CA ASN A 339 12.05 2.19 -20.35
C ASN A 339 13.53 2.25 -20.78
N PRO A 340 14.00 3.33 -21.43
CA PRO A 340 15.38 3.41 -21.89
C PRO A 340 16.45 3.36 -20.79
N ALA A 341 16.17 3.85 -19.57
CA ALA A 341 17.12 3.73 -18.46
C ALA A 341 17.29 2.28 -18.01
N MET A 342 16.19 1.52 -17.97
CA MET A 342 16.23 0.07 -17.71
C MET A 342 16.96 -0.67 -18.83
N GLY A 343 16.63 -0.35 -20.09
CA GLY A 343 17.25 -0.96 -21.25
C GLY A 343 18.74 -0.67 -21.38
N ASN A 344 19.18 0.51 -20.96
CA ASN A 344 20.61 0.83 -20.83
C ASN A 344 21.26 0.02 -19.71
N TYR A 345 20.67 0.05 -18.52
CA TYR A 345 21.26 -0.53 -17.30
C TYR A 345 21.47 -2.05 -17.38
N LEU A 346 20.58 -2.75 -18.09
CA LEU A 346 20.63 -4.19 -18.24
C LEU A 346 20.98 -4.63 -19.66
N ASP A 347 21.62 -3.74 -20.44
CA ASP A 347 22.11 -3.99 -21.80
C ASP A 347 21.05 -4.48 -22.82
N MET A 348 19.76 -4.41 -22.49
CA MET A 348 18.69 -4.79 -23.41
C MET A 348 18.71 -3.91 -24.67
N ALA A 349 19.02 -2.62 -24.52
CA ALA A 349 19.03 -1.64 -25.61
C ALA A 349 20.07 -1.96 -26.71
N ILE A 350 21.07 -2.80 -26.40
CA ILE A 350 22.11 -3.27 -27.32
C ILE A 350 21.98 -4.76 -27.65
N SER A 351 20.99 -5.45 -27.09
CA SER A 351 20.73 -6.87 -27.35
C SER A 351 20.19 -7.05 -28.76
N THR A 352 20.87 -7.85 -29.58
CA THR A 352 20.47 -8.14 -30.97
C THR A 352 20.46 -9.64 -31.21
N ARG A 353 19.77 -10.08 -32.26
CA ARG A 353 19.76 -11.50 -32.63
C ARG A 353 21.14 -12.09 -32.93
N GLN A 354 22.12 -11.26 -33.33
CA GLN A 354 23.51 -11.68 -33.56
C GLN A 354 24.37 -11.63 -32.30
N SER A 355 24.01 -10.76 -31.35
CA SER A 355 24.71 -10.60 -30.07
C SER A 355 23.67 -10.48 -28.95
N PRO A 356 22.97 -11.59 -28.62
CA PRO A 356 21.95 -11.58 -27.58
C PRO A 356 22.59 -11.36 -26.20
N ASN A 357 21.98 -10.52 -25.37
CA ASN A 357 22.40 -10.28 -24.00
C ASN A 357 21.33 -10.77 -23.02
N GLU A 358 21.71 -11.67 -22.10
CA GLU A 358 20.79 -12.32 -21.17
C GLU A 358 20.51 -11.53 -19.89
N ASN A 359 21.20 -10.42 -19.64
CA ASN A 359 21.10 -9.65 -18.38
C ASN A 359 19.65 -9.30 -18.07
N TYR A 360 18.95 -8.60 -18.96
CA TYR A 360 17.54 -8.26 -18.75
C TYR A 360 16.63 -9.50 -18.60
N ALA A 361 16.88 -10.55 -19.38
CA ALA A 361 16.11 -11.79 -19.31
C ALA A 361 16.25 -12.49 -17.95
N ARG A 362 17.44 -12.46 -17.35
CA ARG A 362 17.65 -12.95 -15.99
C ARG A 362 16.95 -12.08 -14.97
N GLU A 363 17.13 -10.77 -15.03
CA GLU A 363 16.58 -9.86 -14.01
C GLU A 363 15.05 -9.83 -14.00
N ILE A 364 14.41 -9.82 -15.17
CA ILE A 364 12.94 -9.81 -15.25
C ILE A 364 12.35 -11.07 -14.60
N LEU A 365 13.00 -12.23 -14.74
CA LEU A 365 12.56 -13.47 -14.10
C LEU A 365 12.96 -13.50 -12.62
N GLN A 366 14.25 -13.34 -12.34
CA GLN A 366 14.85 -13.56 -11.03
C GLN A 366 14.50 -12.49 -10.00
N LEU A 367 14.66 -11.22 -10.35
CA LEU A 367 14.55 -10.12 -9.38
C LEU A 367 13.18 -9.44 -9.46
N PHE A 368 12.59 -9.36 -10.65
CA PHE A 368 11.41 -8.53 -10.85
C PHE A 368 10.08 -9.29 -10.81
N SER A 369 10.08 -10.62 -10.91
CA SER A 369 8.80 -11.34 -11.04
C SER A 369 8.69 -12.64 -10.25
N ILE A 370 9.52 -13.64 -10.53
CA ILE A 370 9.28 -15.01 -10.07
C ILE A 370 10.35 -15.54 -9.14
N GLY A 371 11.53 -14.93 -9.02
CA GLY A 371 12.57 -15.48 -8.16
C GLY A 371 13.22 -16.74 -8.72
N LEU A 372 14.19 -17.29 -7.98
CA LEU A 372 14.89 -18.53 -8.32
C LEU A 372 14.16 -19.80 -7.88
N ASP A 373 13.39 -19.71 -6.80
CA ASP A 373 12.75 -20.86 -6.15
C ASP A 373 11.23 -20.75 -6.24
N MET A 374 10.56 -21.84 -6.59
CA MET A 374 9.11 -21.97 -6.51
C MET A 374 8.65 -21.77 -5.05
N LEU A 375 7.57 -21.02 -4.86
CA LEU A 375 7.02 -20.68 -3.56
C LEU A 375 5.59 -21.20 -3.40
N ASN A 376 5.25 -21.56 -2.18
CA ASN A 376 3.86 -21.70 -1.76
C ASN A 376 3.18 -20.32 -1.70
N PRO A 377 1.84 -20.25 -1.67
CA PRO A 377 1.12 -18.98 -1.54
C PRO A 377 1.48 -18.15 -0.30
N ASP A 378 2.00 -18.78 0.75
CA ASP A 378 2.50 -18.11 1.97
C ASP A 378 3.95 -17.58 1.85
N GLY A 379 4.59 -17.75 0.70
CA GLY A 379 5.95 -17.30 0.42
C GLY A 379 7.06 -18.23 0.92
N THR A 380 6.71 -19.40 1.47
CA THR A 380 7.70 -20.44 1.84
C THR A 380 8.20 -21.19 0.59
N PRO A 381 9.48 -21.60 0.52
CA PRO A 381 9.98 -22.37 -0.61
C PRO A 381 9.29 -23.73 -0.75
N MET A 382 8.93 -24.10 -1.97
CA MET A 382 8.52 -25.47 -2.30
C MET A 382 9.75 -26.38 -2.36
N LEU A 383 9.63 -27.57 -1.78
CA LEU A 383 10.70 -28.55 -1.73
C LEU A 383 10.34 -29.81 -2.53
N ASP A 384 11.34 -30.41 -3.19
CA ASP A 384 11.22 -31.71 -3.83
C ASP A 384 11.19 -32.87 -2.80
N SER A 385 11.09 -34.11 -3.29
CA SER A 385 11.08 -35.30 -2.43
C SER A 385 12.38 -35.54 -1.64
N GLN A 386 13.45 -34.82 -1.98
CA GLN A 386 14.77 -34.89 -1.38
C GLN A 386 15.01 -33.71 -0.43
N GLY A 387 14.05 -32.78 -0.30
CA GLY A 387 14.16 -31.59 0.54
C GLY A 387 14.90 -30.41 -0.10
N ASN A 388 15.22 -30.46 -1.39
CA ASN A 388 15.83 -29.34 -2.10
C ASN A 388 14.77 -28.38 -2.63
N ARG A 389 15.12 -27.09 -2.76
CA ARG A 389 14.22 -26.10 -3.37
C ARG A 389 14.01 -26.39 -4.85
N ILE A 390 12.78 -26.23 -5.31
CA ILE A 390 12.42 -26.43 -6.71
C ILE A 390 12.72 -25.14 -7.48
N PRO A 391 13.57 -25.14 -8.52
CA PRO A 391 13.86 -23.95 -9.31
C PRO A 391 12.65 -23.52 -10.14
N THR A 392 12.49 -22.23 -10.37
CA THR A 392 11.41 -21.65 -11.20
C THR A 392 11.63 -21.82 -12.69
N TYR A 393 12.88 -21.89 -13.13
CA TYR A 393 13.27 -22.05 -14.53
C TYR A 393 14.68 -22.62 -14.68
N ASP A 394 15.04 -22.98 -15.91
CA ASP A 394 16.37 -23.43 -16.29
C ASP A 394 17.04 -22.46 -17.28
N GLN A 395 18.26 -22.78 -17.70
CA GLN A 395 18.99 -21.96 -18.69
C GLN A 395 18.31 -21.94 -20.06
N ALA A 396 17.56 -22.98 -20.46
CA ALA A 396 16.87 -22.98 -21.74
C ALA A 396 15.75 -21.94 -21.77
N THR A 397 15.04 -21.78 -20.66
CA THR A 397 14.08 -20.67 -20.49
C THR A 397 14.78 -19.31 -20.52
N VAL A 398 15.92 -19.13 -19.84
CA VAL A 398 16.69 -17.87 -19.92
C VAL A 398 17.09 -17.56 -21.37
N ASN A 399 17.57 -18.57 -22.11
CA ASN A 399 17.92 -18.41 -23.52
C ASN A 399 16.73 -18.00 -24.40
N GLY A 400 15.53 -18.53 -24.11
CA GLY A 400 14.32 -18.15 -24.83
C GLY A 400 13.88 -16.71 -24.56
N PHE A 401 13.84 -16.29 -23.28
CA PHE A 401 13.56 -14.88 -22.94
C PHE A 401 14.63 -13.93 -23.46
N THR A 402 15.90 -14.35 -23.46
CA THR A 402 17.00 -13.58 -24.05
C THR A 402 16.70 -13.25 -25.51
N LYS A 403 16.19 -14.22 -26.28
CA LYS A 403 15.79 -14.01 -27.67
C LYS A 403 14.57 -13.10 -27.80
N VAL A 404 13.58 -13.20 -26.90
CA VAL A 404 12.41 -12.30 -26.87
C VAL A 404 12.84 -10.84 -26.77
N PHE A 405 13.84 -10.55 -25.94
CA PHE A 405 14.28 -9.18 -25.69
C PHE A 405 15.34 -8.67 -26.66
N THR A 406 15.63 -9.39 -27.75
CA THR A 406 16.51 -8.88 -28.82
C THR A 406 15.80 -7.84 -29.69
N GLY A 407 16.55 -6.84 -30.13
CA GLY A 407 16.11 -5.87 -31.13
C GLY A 407 15.42 -4.63 -30.56
N TRP A 408 15.15 -4.56 -29.26
CA TRP A 408 14.63 -3.36 -28.59
C TRP A 408 15.76 -2.36 -28.35
N SER A 409 15.59 -1.10 -28.76
CA SER A 409 16.65 -0.10 -28.63
C SER A 409 16.09 1.32 -28.49
N PHE A 410 16.97 2.29 -28.25
CA PHE A 410 16.58 3.70 -28.13
C PHE A 410 15.72 4.17 -29.33
N CYS A 411 14.71 4.96 -29.00
CA CYS A 411 13.72 5.51 -29.92
C CYS A 411 14.37 6.61 -30.80
N GLU A 412 14.78 6.24 -32.01
CA GLU A 412 15.50 7.12 -32.95
C GLU A 412 14.65 7.61 -34.14
N ASP A 413 13.39 7.18 -34.24
CA ASP A 413 12.49 7.55 -35.32
C ASP A 413 11.70 8.83 -34.98
N THR A 414 12.02 9.94 -35.63
CA THR A 414 11.37 11.24 -35.39
C THR A 414 9.87 11.27 -35.68
N ALA A 415 9.33 10.32 -36.46
CA ALA A 415 7.90 10.27 -36.76
C ALA A 415 7.08 9.79 -35.54
N VAL A 416 7.68 9.00 -34.65
CA VAL A 416 7.01 8.37 -33.50
C VAL A 416 7.65 8.71 -32.14
N CYS A 417 8.88 9.25 -32.14
CA CYS A 417 9.65 9.61 -30.96
C CYS A 417 9.74 11.15 -30.83
N PRO A 418 8.78 11.82 -30.17
CA PRO A 418 8.73 13.28 -30.10
C PRO A 418 9.91 13.91 -29.34
N ASN A 419 10.61 13.15 -28.48
CA ASN A 419 11.75 13.64 -27.72
C ASN A 419 13.10 13.35 -28.41
N ARG A 420 13.10 12.72 -29.59
CA ARG A 420 14.32 12.39 -30.34
C ARG A 420 15.04 13.68 -30.75
N THR A 421 16.26 13.85 -30.25
CA THR A 421 17.14 14.97 -30.59
C THR A 421 18.42 14.45 -31.23
N GLN A 422 18.85 15.01 -32.37
CA GLN A 422 20.06 14.56 -33.05
C GLN A 422 21.28 14.70 -32.13
N GLY A 423 22.09 13.64 -32.02
CA GLY A 423 23.30 13.61 -31.21
C GLY A 423 23.08 13.40 -29.70
N THR A 424 21.82 13.24 -29.26
CA THR A 424 21.47 13.00 -27.87
C THR A 424 20.64 11.73 -27.75
N PRO A 425 21.10 10.71 -27.01
CA PRO A 425 20.32 9.49 -26.78
C PRO A 425 18.93 9.80 -26.21
N ASN A 426 17.90 9.19 -26.78
CA ASN A 426 16.52 9.41 -26.35
C ASN A 426 16.15 8.53 -25.16
N PHE A 427 16.19 9.10 -23.96
CA PHE A 427 15.77 8.41 -22.73
C PHE A 427 14.33 8.72 -22.29
N LYS A 428 13.60 9.55 -23.05
CA LYS A 428 12.25 10.00 -22.68
C LYS A 428 11.14 9.18 -23.32
N ASP A 429 11.33 8.78 -24.57
CA ASP A 429 10.37 7.92 -25.27
C ASP A 429 10.68 6.44 -25.01
N PRO A 430 9.69 5.54 -24.94
CA PRO A 430 9.92 4.11 -24.82
C PRO A 430 10.83 3.57 -25.92
N MET A 431 11.63 2.55 -25.60
CA MET A 431 12.41 1.82 -26.60
C MET A 431 11.51 1.25 -27.69
N LEU A 432 12.02 1.21 -28.91
CA LEU A 432 11.32 0.65 -30.07
C LEU A 432 12.00 -0.63 -30.54
N LEU A 433 11.18 -1.56 -31.02
CA LEU A 433 11.67 -2.73 -31.71
C LEU A 433 12.30 -2.34 -33.04
N ARG A 434 13.47 -2.90 -33.33
CA ARG A 434 14.10 -2.93 -34.63
C ARG A 434 13.96 -4.35 -35.18
N PRO A 435 12.95 -4.64 -36.03
CA PRO A 435 12.63 -6.01 -36.42
C PRO A 435 13.82 -6.77 -37.05
N ALA A 436 14.70 -6.07 -37.78
CA ALA A 436 15.90 -6.66 -38.36
C ALA A 436 16.88 -7.24 -37.33
N ASN A 437 16.84 -6.74 -36.09
CA ASN A 437 17.69 -7.17 -34.98
C ASN A 437 16.98 -8.13 -34.02
N HIS A 438 15.73 -8.50 -34.28
CA HIS A 438 14.98 -9.43 -33.44
C HIS A 438 15.19 -10.88 -33.90
N ASP A 439 15.35 -11.80 -32.94
CA ASP A 439 15.44 -13.23 -33.20
C ASP A 439 14.05 -13.79 -33.48
N GLN A 440 13.84 -14.38 -34.65
CA GLN A 440 12.53 -14.94 -35.05
C GLN A 440 12.46 -16.47 -34.92
N THR A 441 13.44 -17.09 -34.24
CA THR A 441 13.41 -18.54 -33.98
C THR A 441 12.39 -18.86 -32.90
N ALA A 442 12.01 -20.13 -32.78
CA ALA A 442 11.15 -20.59 -31.70
C ALA A 442 11.87 -20.43 -30.34
N LYS A 443 11.11 -20.12 -29.29
CA LYS A 443 11.65 -19.76 -27.96
C LYS A 443 10.93 -20.53 -26.88
N GLN A 444 11.65 -21.28 -26.06
CA GLN A 444 11.10 -21.84 -24.83
C GLN A 444 10.99 -20.75 -23.77
N ILE A 445 9.81 -20.57 -23.18
CA ILE A 445 9.59 -19.61 -22.09
C ILE A 445 9.29 -20.37 -20.78
N LEU A 446 8.60 -19.78 -19.80
CA LEU A 446 8.34 -20.47 -18.53
C LEU A 446 7.39 -21.65 -18.75
N ILE A 447 7.68 -22.75 -18.08
CA ILE A 447 6.91 -23.99 -18.13
C ILE A 447 6.20 -24.14 -16.78
N TYR A 448 4.87 -24.01 -16.80
CA TYR A 448 4.02 -24.24 -15.63
C TYR A 448 2.61 -24.70 -16.07
N PRO A 449 1.82 -25.32 -15.17
CA PRO A 449 0.51 -25.84 -15.52
C PRO A 449 -0.41 -24.78 -16.15
N GLY A 450 -0.94 -25.08 -17.34
CA GLY A 450 -1.85 -24.18 -18.08
C GLY A 450 -1.15 -23.12 -18.94
N ALA A 451 0.19 -23.03 -18.91
CA ALA A 451 0.93 -22.06 -19.70
C ALA A 451 1.15 -22.51 -21.15
N VAL A 452 1.16 -21.56 -22.08
CA VAL A 452 1.87 -21.72 -23.36
C VAL A 452 3.36 -21.54 -23.06
N SER A 453 4.14 -22.61 -23.17
CA SER A 453 5.55 -22.64 -22.79
C SER A 453 6.53 -22.46 -23.95
N THR A 454 6.02 -22.22 -25.16
CA THR A 454 6.84 -22.01 -26.35
C THR A 454 6.22 -20.95 -27.25
N ILE A 455 7.03 -19.98 -27.63
CA ILE A 455 6.71 -18.99 -28.66
C ILE A 455 7.13 -19.57 -30.01
N PRO A 456 6.23 -19.66 -31.01
CA PRO A 456 6.56 -20.24 -32.31
C PRO A 456 7.51 -19.34 -33.12
N ALA A 457 8.23 -19.94 -34.07
CA ALA A 457 9.07 -19.18 -34.99
C ALA A 457 8.25 -18.29 -35.93
N GLY A 458 8.85 -17.18 -36.38
CA GLY A 458 8.27 -16.30 -37.40
C GLY A 458 7.27 -15.25 -36.90
N GLN A 459 7.05 -15.14 -35.59
CA GLN A 459 6.26 -14.05 -34.99
C GLN A 459 7.01 -12.70 -35.01
N SER A 460 6.26 -11.60 -34.83
CA SER A 460 6.86 -10.28 -34.65
C SER A 460 7.42 -10.14 -33.23
N GLY A 461 8.42 -9.29 -33.03
CA GLY A 461 9.00 -9.10 -31.70
C GLY A 461 8.03 -8.50 -30.69
N GLU A 462 7.03 -7.73 -31.14
CA GLU A 462 5.94 -7.25 -30.29
C GLU A 462 5.03 -8.39 -29.82
N GLN A 463 4.73 -9.36 -30.70
CA GLN A 463 3.95 -10.54 -30.32
C GLN A 463 4.70 -11.39 -29.30
N ASP A 464 5.99 -11.62 -29.54
CA ASP A 464 6.86 -12.34 -28.62
C ASP A 464 6.94 -11.65 -27.25
N PHE A 465 7.08 -10.33 -27.26
CA PHE A 465 7.13 -9.52 -26.06
C PHE A 465 5.84 -9.60 -25.24
N GLU A 466 4.66 -9.46 -25.87
CA GLU A 466 3.39 -9.59 -25.17
C GLU A 466 3.19 -11.01 -24.62
N ALA A 467 3.48 -12.04 -25.42
CA ALA A 467 3.38 -13.44 -25.00
C ALA A 467 4.30 -13.76 -23.82
N ALA A 468 5.53 -13.23 -23.82
CA ALA A 468 6.49 -13.40 -22.74
C ALA A 468 6.04 -12.71 -21.46
N LEU A 469 5.54 -11.47 -21.54
CA LEU A 469 5.03 -10.76 -20.37
C LEU A 469 3.77 -11.41 -19.80
N ASP A 470 2.87 -11.93 -20.64
CA ASP A 470 1.69 -12.68 -20.18
C ASP A 470 2.12 -13.99 -19.48
N ASN A 471 3.05 -14.72 -20.09
CA ASN A 471 3.61 -15.94 -19.51
C ASN A 471 4.28 -15.67 -18.14
N ILE A 472 4.99 -14.55 -17.97
CA ILE A 472 5.52 -14.14 -16.66
C ILE A 472 4.37 -13.80 -15.70
N PHE A 473 3.46 -12.91 -16.09
CA PHE A 473 2.43 -12.38 -15.17
C PHE A 473 1.49 -13.45 -14.63
N TYR A 474 1.13 -14.45 -15.44
CA TYR A 474 0.29 -15.57 -15.02
C TYR A 474 1.04 -16.68 -14.29
N HIS A 475 2.37 -16.57 -14.14
CA HIS A 475 3.15 -17.56 -13.40
C HIS A 475 2.73 -17.56 -11.92
N PRO A 476 2.43 -18.72 -11.31
CA PRO A 476 1.89 -18.81 -9.95
C PRO A 476 2.82 -18.21 -8.89
N ASN A 477 4.11 -18.09 -9.19
CA ASN A 477 5.11 -17.54 -8.29
C ASN A 477 5.14 -16.00 -8.22
N VAL A 478 4.54 -15.29 -9.18
CA VAL A 478 4.59 -13.81 -9.18
C VAL A 478 3.93 -13.23 -7.93
N ALA A 479 2.72 -13.67 -7.63
CA ALA A 479 1.97 -13.17 -6.49
C ALA A 479 2.71 -13.36 -5.14
N PRO A 480 3.14 -14.57 -4.75
CA PRO A 480 3.86 -14.76 -3.49
C PRO A 480 5.24 -14.07 -3.48
N PHE A 481 5.98 -14.08 -4.59
CA PHE A 481 7.30 -13.46 -4.67
C PHE A 481 7.22 -11.94 -4.50
N VAL A 482 6.40 -11.27 -5.30
CA VAL A 482 6.26 -9.81 -5.26
C VAL A 482 5.61 -9.36 -3.95
N SER A 483 4.61 -10.09 -3.45
CA SER A 483 3.98 -9.76 -2.15
C SER A 483 4.99 -9.80 -1.01
N LYS A 484 5.88 -10.80 -0.99
CA LYS A 484 6.96 -10.88 0.01
C LYS A 484 7.88 -9.67 -0.05
N LEU A 485 8.31 -9.25 -1.24
CA LEU A 485 9.15 -8.06 -1.42
C LEU A 485 8.43 -6.79 -0.93
N LEU A 486 7.16 -6.62 -1.28
CA LEU A 486 6.37 -5.47 -0.84
C LEU A 486 6.16 -5.48 0.69
N ILE A 487 5.90 -6.64 1.30
CA ILE A 487 5.78 -6.76 2.76
C ILE A 487 7.09 -6.36 3.45
N GLN A 488 8.25 -6.78 2.92
CA GLN A 488 9.56 -6.34 3.42
C GLN A 488 9.71 -4.82 3.31
N GLN A 489 9.26 -4.22 2.20
CA GLN A 489 9.36 -2.77 2.04
C GLN A 489 8.41 -2.00 2.95
N PHE A 490 7.22 -2.51 3.25
CA PHE A 490 6.18 -1.77 3.97
C PHE A 490 6.03 -2.13 5.45
N VAL A 491 6.40 -3.33 5.87
CA VAL A 491 6.05 -3.84 7.21
C VAL A 491 7.28 -4.15 8.05
N THR A 492 8.33 -4.71 7.44
CA THR A 492 9.51 -5.23 8.17
C THR A 492 10.80 -4.82 7.48
N SER A 493 11.53 -3.84 8.02
CA SER A 493 12.89 -3.50 7.55
C SER A 493 13.96 -4.32 8.26
#